data_AF-A0A6N9BT43-F1
#
_entry.id   AF-A0A6N9BT43-F1
#
_cell.length_a   1.000
_cell.length_b   1.000
_cell.length_c   1.000
_cell.angle_alpha   90.00
_cell.angle_beta   90.00
_cell.angle_gamma   90.00
#
_symmetry.space_group_name_H-M   'P 1'
#
loop_
_entity.id
_entity.type
_entity.pdbx_description
1 polymer ?
#
loop_
_entity_poly.entity_id
_entity_poly.type
_entity_poly.pdbx_seq_one_letter_code
_entity_poly.pdbx_strand_id
1 'polypeptide(L)'
;MWPPPPRGPPRGDSYFLTTDLADRAMEFIGGLRANDPDRPFLLYWATGAVHAPHHAPADAIARFRGAYDAGWDALRERTLERQHDLGLLPEGTVLAGKQGGVADWDDLAGAEQRLYARQMEAFAGQLAHADREFGRILELIDRLGERDNTLVVVTSDNGASAEGGMAGLHNEAVMFNGRRLSFEENAAFEDRWGGPETVNHFHAGWAAAGNTPFPYYKHHVDGGGTHVPLVLSWPDGIDARGVRSQYHHIIDLAPTLLAASGVPLPDTVDGVTQQPFDGIDMAYTFATAGTPSRRTVQYYEIWGNRGIYRDGWKAATIHNQIMPWQTPVPGDPAADVWRLYHVAEDFSESRDVAAEHPDKLRELQDLWEAEAQRYGVFPLDPDRRARFIAQMNRFGRREPVVRYLPEGARRIPEALSPPVKNRSFRITAHLDSPAGARAEGVIVAAGGITGGYALFVDEGMPVYVHNLYNEEHHYVRGTRSLPDGPVSLEFRFDRHDGGNGGVGTLLLDGAPVGTAAIPATVPNAFSIEDGFDIAMDDGSAVAPDYAVPFPFNGTVREVLFNMTPAEAETPP
;
A
#
# COMPACT_ATOMS: atom_id res chain seq x y z
N MET A 1 34.93 6.78 11.03
CA MET A 1 34.09 5.98 11.94
C MET A 1 32.82 5.69 11.15
N TRP A 2 32.60 4.46 10.70
CA TRP A 2 31.33 4.10 10.05
C TRP A 2 30.20 4.43 11.05
N PRO A 3 29.06 4.99 10.61
CA PRO A 3 27.90 5.05 11.49
C PRO A 3 27.66 3.64 12.05
N PRO A 4 27.24 3.51 13.32
CA PRO A 4 26.75 2.23 13.81
C PRO A 4 25.75 1.67 12.78
N PRO A 5 25.73 0.34 12.55
CA PRO A 5 24.72 -0.26 11.68
C PRO A 5 23.35 0.28 12.11
N PRO A 6 22.42 0.50 11.16
CA PRO A 6 21.10 1.01 11.49
C PRO A 6 20.56 0.18 12.65
N ARG A 7 20.23 0.85 13.75
CA ARG A 7 19.46 0.22 14.83
C ARG A 7 18.28 -0.47 14.13
N GLY A 8 18.01 -1.74 14.47
CA GLY A 8 16.77 -2.39 14.01
C GLY A 8 15.58 -1.49 14.30
N PRO A 9 14.45 -1.64 13.57
CA PRO A 9 13.30 -0.75 13.71
C PRO A 9 12.97 -0.60 15.21
N PRO A 10 12.79 0.63 15.74
CA PRO A 10 12.40 0.81 17.13
C PRO A 10 11.12 0.01 17.40
N ARG A 11 11.10 -0.77 18.49
CA ARG A 11 10.00 -1.70 18.81
C ARG A 11 9.29 -1.27 20.08
N GLY A 12 7.97 -1.47 20.10
CA GLY A 12 7.10 -1.28 21.26
C GLY A 12 5.76 -0.65 20.87
N ASP A 13 4.76 -0.81 21.73
CA ASP A 13 3.37 -0.36 21.51
C ASP A 13 3.23 1.16 21.25
N SER A 14 4.30 1.93 21.51
CA SER A 14 4.36 3.37 21.28
C SER A 14 5.05 3.76 19.96
N TYR A 15 5.56 2.81 19.16
CA TYR A 15 6.23 3.12 17.91
C TYR A 15 5.23 3.33 16.76
N PHE A 16 5.37 4.45 16.07
CA PHE A 16 4.64 4.77 14.84
C PHE A 16 5.62 5.29 13.80
N LEU A 17 5.63 4.69 12.62
CA LEU A 17 6.55 5.06 11.54
C LEU A 17 6.47 6.55 11.21
N THR A 18 5.26 7.13 11.16
CA THR A 18 5.08 8.55 10.87
C THR A 18 5.74 9.47 11.90
N THR A 19 5.71 9.09 13.18
CA THR A 19 6.41 9.82 14.26
C THR A 19 7.93 9.71 14.09
N ASP A 20 8.47 8.53 13.82
CA ASP A 20 9.91 8.34 13.60
C ASP A 20 10.39 9.12 12.37
N LEU A 21 9.65 9.08 11.26
CA LEU A 21 9.98 9.86 10.06
C LEU A 21 10.00 11.36 10.34
N ALA A 22 9.09 11.88 11.18
CA ALA A 22 9.11 13.28 11.60
C ALA A 22 10.31 13.59 12.51
N ASP A 23 10.61 12.72 13.47
CA ASP A 23 11.79 12.84 14.34
C ASP A 23 13.08 12.87 13.51
N ARG A 24 13.20 12.01 12.48
CA ARG A 24 14.33 11.99 11.56
C ARG A 24 14.42 13.24 10.70
N ALA A 25 13.30 13.72 10.17
CA ALA A 25 13.27 14.97 9.43
C ALA A 25 13.77 16.14 10.30
N MET A 26 13.30 16.21 11.54
CA MET A 26 13.73 17.21 12.51
C MET A 26 15.22 17.07 12.88
N GLU A 27 15.72 15.85 13.07
CA GLU A 27 17.13 15.54 13.29
C GLU A 27 18.00 16.03 12.12
N PHE A 28 17.58 15.76 10.88
CA PHE A 28 18.33 16.17 9.69
C PHE A 28 18.35 17.69 9.52
N ILE A 29 17.21 18.37 9.67
CA ILE A 29 17.14 19.83 9.56
C ILE A 29 17.96 20.48 10.68
N GLY A 30 17.73 20.09 11.94
CA GLY A 30 18.44 20.65 13.09
C GLY A 30 19.95 20.35 13.03
N GLY A 31 20.32 19.14 12.62
CA GLY A 31 21.70 18.72 12.43
C GLY A 31 22.40 19.51 11.32
N LEU A 32 21.72 19.77 10.19
CA LEU A 32 22.24 20.64 9.14
C LEU A 32 22.53 22.03 9.69
N ARG A 33 21.58 22.66 10.37
CA ARG A 33 21.75 24.01 10.93
C ARG A 33 22.84 24.12 11.97
N ALA A 34 23.05 23.07 12.77
CA ALA A 34 24.13 23.02 13.73
C ALA A 34 25.53 22.96 13.09
N ASN A 35 25.65 22.44 11.86
CA ASN A 35 26.94 22.22 11.19
C ASN A 35 27.22 23.21 10.04
N ASP A 36 26.19 23.63 9.32
CA ASP A 36 26.24 24.55 8.18
C ASP A 36 24.94 25.36 8.12
N PRO A 37 24.85 26.51 8.82
CA PRO A 37 23.62 27.27 8.96
C PRO A 37 23.10 27.85 7.63
N ASP A 38 23.98 28.10 6.66
CA ASP A 38 23.63 28.79 5.40
C ASP A 38 23.26 27.82 4.27
N ARG A 39 23.50 26.52 4.43
CA ARG A 39 23.23 25.52 3.37
C ARG A 39 21.72 25.27 3.22
N PRO A 40 21.13 25.37 2.02
CA PRO A 40 19.72 25.04 1.81
C PRO A 40 19.48 23.53 1.93
N PHE A 41 18.22 23.12 2.13
CA PHE A 41 17.82 21.72 2.15
C PHE A 41 16.62 21.45 1.23
N LEU A 42 16.55 20.20 0.74
CA LEU A 42 15.34 19.60 0.19
C LEU A 42 14.96 18.46 1.13
N LEU A 43 13.80 18.57 1.77
CA LEU A 43 13.22 17.49 2.55
C LEU A 43 12.08 16.86 1.76
N TYR A 44 12.23 15.60 1.37
CA TYR A 44 11.14 14.80 0.86
C TYR A 44 10.59 13.90 1.97
N TRP A 45 9.46 14.30 2.56
CA TRP A 45 8.82 13.58 3.66
C TRP A 45 7.55 12.88 3.16
N ALA A 46 7.70 11.60 2.78
CA ALA A 46 6.63 10.75 2.26
C ALA A 46 6.31 9.64 3.28
N THR A 47 5.18 9.75 3.97
CA THR A 47 4.93 9.02 5.24
C THR A 47 4.22 7.68 5.12
N GLY A 48 3.71 7.30 3.95
CA GLY A 48 2.83 6.14 3.80
C GLY A 48 1.50 6.24 4.57
N ALA A 49 1.27 7.32 5.34
CA ALA A 49 0.02 7.54 6.04
C ALA A 49 -1.13 7.62 5.03
N VAL A 50 -2.30 7.16 5.46
CA VAL A 50 -3.54 7.05 4.67
C VAL A 50 -3.48 6.10 3.47
N HIS A 51 -2.37 5.38 3.28
CA HIS A 51 -2.39 4.09 2.61
C HIS A 51 -2.81 3.01 3.62
N ALA A 52 -3.46 1.95 3.14
CA ALA A 52 -3.70 0.78 3.97
C ALA A 52 -2.37 0.09 4.33
N PRO A 53 -2.24 -0.50 5.53
CA PRO A 53 -3.25 -0.56 6.56
C PRO A 53 -3.44 0.78 7.31
N HIS A 54 -4.70 1.10 7.62
CA HIS A 54 -5.03 2.35 8.32
C HIS A 54 -4.77 2.22 9.82
N HIS A 55 -3.51 2.42 10.22
CA HIS A 55 -3.06 2.33 11.62
C HIS A 55 -2.79 3.69 12.25
N ALA A 56 -3.20 3.86 13.50
CA ALA A 56 -2.92 5.07 14.27
C ALA A 56 -2.93 4.78 15.78
N PRO A 57 -2.35 5.67 16.60
CA PRO A 57 -2.52 5.62 18.05
C PRO A 57 -3.99 5.52 18.44
N ALA A 58 -4.31 4.70 19.44
CA ALA A 58 -5.69 4.42 19.83
C ALA A 58 -6.47 5.70 20.21
N ASP A 59 -5.81 6.67 20.83
CA ASP A 59 -6.37 7.98 21.17
C ASP A 59 -6.64 8.86 19.93
N ALA A 60 -5.79 8.77 18.90
CA ALA A 60 -5.99 9.44 17.63
C ALA A 60 -7.23 8.90 16.90
N ILE A 61 -7.45 7.58 16.91
CA ILE A 61 -8.67 6.97 16.35
C ILE A 61 -9.89 7.34 17.19
N ALA A 62 -9.79 7.23 18.53
CA ALA A 62 -10.91 7.47 19.44
C ALA A 62 -11.49 8.90 19.33
N ARG A 63 -10.69 9.89 18.91
CA ARG A 63 -11.14 11.26 18.64
C ARG A 63 -12.27 11.35 17.61
N PHE A 64 -12.33 10.40 16.68
CA PHE A 64 -13.30 10.40 15.58
C PHE A 64 -14.55 9.57 15.86
N ARG A 65 -14.70 9.01 17.06
CA ARG A 65 -15.85 8.18 17.42
C ARG A 65 -17.17 8.86 17.09
N GLY A 66 -17.97 8.25 16.21
CA GLY A 66 -19.28 8.73 15.79
C GLY A 66 -19.26 9.88 14.78
N ALA A 67 -18.09 10.36 14.37
CA ALA A 67 -17.97 11.45 13.37
C ALA A 67 -18.45 11.03 11.97
N TYR A 68 -18.55 9.72 11.73
CA TYR A 68 -18.87 9.11 10.45
C TYR A 68 -20.19 8.34 10.43
N ASP A 69 -21.01 8.44 11.49
CA ASP A 69 -22.29 7.72 11.62
C ASP A 69 -23.34 8.14 10.57
N ALA A 70 -23.21 9.37 10.05
CA ALA A 70 -24.06 9.88 8.97
C ALA A 70 -23.70 9.31 7.58
N GLY A 71 -22.59 8.58 7.47
CA GLY A 71 -22.24 7.86 6.25
C GLY A 71 -21.56 8.66 5.15
N TRP A 72 -21.17 7.94 4.10
CA TRP A 72 -20.47 8.51 2.95
C TRP A 72 -21.34 9.46 2.12
N ASP A 73 -22.64 9.21 1.96
CA ASP A 73 -23.50 10.08 1.15
C ASP A 73 -23.62 11.47 1.77
N ALA A 74 -23.91 11.54 3.07
CA ALA A 74 -23.94 12.80 3.79
C ALA A 74 -22.55 13.46 3.86
N LEU A 75 -21.45 12.69 3.90
CA LEU A 75 -20.10 13.25 3.83
C LEU A 75 -19.81 13.87 2.45
N ARG A 76 -20.27 13.25 1.36
CA ARG A 76 -20.12 13.77 -0.01
C ARG A 76 -20.85 15.10 -0.18
N GLU A 77 -22.10 15.17 0.26
CA GLU A 77 -22.90 16.41 0.22
C GLU A 77 -22.23 17.54 1.01
N ARG A 78 -21.89 17.28 2.28
CA ARG A 78 -21.20 18.28 3.12
C ARG A 78 -19.83 18.70 2.56
N THR A 79 -19.11 17.77 1.93
CA THR A 79 -17.81 18.08 1.32
C THR A 79 -17.98 18.99 0.11
N LEU A 80 -18.93 18.69 -0.77
CA LEU A 80 -19.24 19.54 -1.93
C LEU A 80 -19.66 20.96 -1.49
N GLU A 81 -20.59 21.06 -0.53
CA GLU A 81 -21.02 22.34 0.03
C GLU A 81 -19.83 23.13 0.60
N ARG A 82 -18.98 22.48 1.41
CA ARG A 82 -17.80 23.14 1.99
C ARG A 82 -16.77 23.53 0.93
N GLN A 83 -16.58 22.73 -0.11
CA GLN A 83 -15.68 23.06 -1.21
C GLN A 83 -16.18 24.28 -2.00
N HIS A 84 -17.50 24.43 -2.17
CA HIS A 84 -18.12 25.65 -2.71
C HIS A 84 -17.92 26.85 -1.79
N ASP A 85 -18.18 26.71 -0.49
CA ASP A 85 -18.00 27.79 0.50
C ASP A 85 -16.56 28.30 0.56
N LEU A 86 -15.58 27.41 0.33
CA LEU A 86 -14.16 27.73 0.28
C LEU A 86 -13.71 28.27 -1.09
N GLY A 87 -14.58 28.29 -2.10
CA GLY A 87 -14.25 28.72 -3.46
C GLY A 87 -13.28 27.80 -4.18
N LEU A 88 -13.25 26.51 -3.83
CA LEU A 88 -12.37 25.51 -4.43
C LEU A 88 -12.91 24.96 -5.76
N LEU A 89 -14.22 25.10 -5.99
CA LEU A 89 -14.91 24.54 -7.14
C LEU A 89 -15.56 25.64 -7.99
N PRO A 90 -15.67 25.45 -9.31
CA PRO A 90 -16.52 26.28 -10.15
C PRO A 90 -17.99 26.24 -9.70
N GLU A 91 -18.69 27.37 -9.87
CA GLU A 91 -20.13 27.46 -9.62
C GLU A 91 -20.89 26.41 -10.43
N GLY A 92 -21.89 25.76 -9.81
CA GLY A 92 -22.69 24.73 -10.46
C GLY A 92 -22.07 23.33 -10.50
N THR A 93 -20.87 23.12 -9.91
CA THR A 93 -20.31 21.78 -9.74
C THR A 93 -21.25 20.88 -8.94
N VAL A 94 -21.52 19.68 -9.47
CA VAL A 94 -22.44 18.68 -8.89
C VAL A 94 -21.68 17.44 -8.41
N LEU A 95 -22.35 16.54 -7.66
CA LEU A 95 -21.79 15.23 -7.33
C LEU A 95 -21.90 14.28 -8.53
N ALA A 96 -20.79 13.66 -8.93
CA ALA A 96 -20.84 12.51 -9.81
C ALA A 96 -21.45 11.28 -9.11
N GLY A 97 -21.97 10.31 -9.87
CA GLY A 97 -22.51 9.06 -9.32
C GLY A 97 -21.44 8.19 -8.65
N LYS A 98 -21.84 7.41 -7.62
CA LYS A 98 -20.94 6.42 -6.99
C LYS A 98 -20.70 5.27 -7.96
N GLN A 99 -19.45 5.03 -8.34
CA GLN A 99 -19.11 4.03 -9.36
C GLN A 99 -18.94 2.64 -8.75
N GLY A 100 -19.29 1.61 -9.52
CA GLY A 100 -19.07 0.21 -9.14
C GLY A 100 -20.16 -0.40 -8.23
N GLY A 101 -21.33 0.22 -8.13
CA GLY A 101 -22.48 -0.33 -7.40
C GLY A 101 -22.41 -0.16 -5.88
N VAL A 102 -21.71 0.88 -5.40
CA VAL A 102 -21.72 1.27 -3.99
C VAL A 102 -23.16 1.67 -3.60
N ALA A 103 -23.69 1.01 -2.57
CA ALA A 103 -25.04 1.27 -2.05
C ALA A 103 -25.16 2.66 -1.40
N ASP A 104 -26.40 3.14 -1.31
CA ASP A 104 -26.71 4.30 -0.47
C ASP A 104 -26.55 3.91 0.99
N TRP A 105 -26.01 4.81 1.81
CA TRP A 105 -25.71 4.54 3.22
C TRP A 105 -26.95 4.10 4.01
N ASP A 106 -28.10 4.71 3.71
CA ASP A 106 -29.37 4.44 4.39
C ASP A 106 -29.98 3.08 4.02
N ASP A 107 -29.49 2.43 2.96
CA ASP A 107 -29.91 1.08 2.57
C ASP A 107 -29.16 -0.03 3.35
N LEU A 108 -28.12 0.33 4.10
CA LEU A 108 -27.31 -0.62 4.87
C LEU A 108 -27.99 -1.02 6.18
N ALA A 109 -27.71 -2.23 6.65
CA ALA A 109 -28.09 -2.64 7.99
C ALA A 109 -27.31 -1.83 9.05
N GLY A 110 -27.94 -1.56 10.20
CA GLY A 110 -27.28 -0.78 11.25
C GLY A 110 -25.97 -1.39 11.79
N ALA A 111 -25.77 -2.70 11.63
CA ALA A 111 -24.48 -3.34 11.97
C ALA A 111 -23.39 -3.03 10.94
N GLU A 112 -23.73 -3.00 9.66
CA GLU A 112 -22.84 -2.59 8.57
C GLU A 112 -22.44 -1.12 8.73
N GLN A 113 -23.41 -0.24 8.99
CA GLN A 113 -23.15 1.19 9.22
C GLN A 113 -22.15 1.42 10.36
N ARG A 114 -22.30 0.73 11.50
CA ARG A 114 -21.37 0.84 12.63
C ARG A 114 -19.95 0.39 12.27
N LEU A 115 -19.83 -0.80 11.69
CA LEU A 115 -18.52 -1.32 11.27
C LEU A 115 -17.88 -0.37 10.25
N TYR A 116 -18.59 0.02 9.20
CA TYR A 116 -18.02 0.85 8.14
C TYR A 116 -17.67 2.26 8.64
N ALA A 117 -18.42 2.83 9.59
CA ALA A 117 -18.03 4.08 10.26
C ALA A 117 -16.71 3.90 11.03
N ARG A 118 -16.56 2.80 11.78
CA ARG A 118 -15.32 2.44 12.48
C ARG A 118 -14.12 2.34 11.52
N GLN A 119 -14.32 1.86 10.29
CA GLN A 119 -13.26 1.81 9.30
C GLN A 119 -12.75 3.20 8.91
N MET A 120 -13.65 4.17 8.77
CA MET A 120 -13.31 5.56 8.45
C MET A 120 -12.71 6.31 9.64
N GLU A 121 -13.12 5.99 10.87
CA GLU A 121 -12.49 6.53 12.08
C GLU A 121 -10.99 6.19 12.15
N ALA A 122 -10.61 4.96 11.78
CA ALA A 122 -9.21 4.55 11.76
C ALA A 122 -8.41 5.31 10.70
N PHE A 123 -8.96 5.46 9.48
CA PHE A 123 -8.38 6.31 8.42
C PHE A 123 -8.19 7.75 8.90
N ALA A 124 -9.22 8.34 9.50
CA ALA A 124 -9.18 9.71 10.00
C ALA A 124 -8.17 9.89 11.14
N GLY A 125 -8.08 8.90 12.02
CA GLY A 125 -7.06 8.85 13.07
C GLY A 125 -5.64 8.87 12.52
N GLN A 126 -5.37 8.09 11.47
CA GLN A 126 -4.05 8.05 10.81
C GLN A 126 -3.74 9.36 10.10
N LEU A 127 -4.70 9.94 9.38
CA LEU A 127 -4.54 11.23 8.72
C LEU A 127 -4.24 12.35 9.73
N ALA A 128 -5.01 12.41 10.82
CA ALA A 128 -4.82 13.41 11.87
C ALA A 128 -3.50 13.24 12.62
N HIS A 129 -3.04 12.00 12.82
CA HIS A 129 -1.72 11.73 13.37
C HIS A 129 -0.63 12.25 12.44
N ALA A 130 -0.70 11.94 11.14
CA ALA A 130 0.28 12.43 10.16
C ALA A 130 0.31 13.96 10.05
N ASP A 131 -0.84 14.62 10.05
CA ASP A 131 -0.94 16.09 10.06
C ASP A 131 -0.27 16.71 11.30
N ARG A 132 -0.49 16.13 12.48
CA ARG A 132 0.18 16.55 13.72
C ARG A 132 1.70 16.40 13.61
N GLU A 133 2.18 15.27 13.09
CA GLU A 133 3.62 15.03 12.94
C GLU A 133 4.26 15.95 11.90
N PHE A 134 3.53 16.29 10.83
CA PHE A 134 3.94 17.33 9.88
C PHE A 134 4.04 18.70 10.54
N GLY A 135 3.07 19.04 11.40
CA GLY A 135 3.08 20.26 12.20
C GLY A 135 4.35 20.42 13.04
N ARG A 136 4.86 19.35 13.64
CA ARG A 136 6.12 19.37 14.41
C ARG A 136 7.34 19.76 13.56
N ILE A 137 7.37 19.31 12.30
CA ILE A 137 8.42 19.68 11.35
C ILE A 137 8.34 21.17 11.02
N LEU A 138 7.14 21.68 10.73
CA LEU A 138 6.93 23.11 10.48
C LEU A 138 7.27 23.97 11.69
N GLU A 139 6.89 23.56 12.90
CA GLU A 139 7.26 24.25 14.14
C GLU A 139 8.79 24.33 14.34
N LEU A 140 9.55 23.31 13.94
CA LEU A 140 11.01 23.40 13.96
C LEU A 140 11.52 24.45 12.96
N ILE A 141 11.00 24.46 11.74
CA ILE A 141 11.36 25.44 10.70
C ILE A 141 11.01 26.87 11.16
N ASP A 142 9.87 27.05 11.82
CA ASP A 142 9.45 28.32 12.43
C ASP A 142 10.43 28.75 13.53
N ARG A 143 10.82 27.85 14.44
CA ARG A 143 11.80 28.15 15.51
C ARG A 143 13.18 28.52 14.96
N LEU A 144 13.54 28.01 13.79
CA LEU A 144 14.78 28.37 13.10
C LEU A 144 14.67 29.73 12.38
N GLY A 145 13.46 30.29 12.26
CA GLY A 145 13.22 31.54 11.55
C GLY A 145 13.23 31.41 10.02
N GLU A 146 12.98 30.21 9.50
CA GLU A 146 13.16 29.90 8.07
C GLU A 146 11.85 29.68 7.31
N ARG A 147 10.72 29.82 7.99
CA ARG A 147 9.39 29.53 7.43
C ARG A 147 9.06 30.35 6.19
N ASP A 148 9.43 31.63 6.22
CA ASP A 148 9.12 32.58 5.16
C ASP A 148 9.89 32.25 3.86
N ASN A 149 11.11 31.75 4.01
CA ASN A 149 11.97 31.33 2.91
C ASN A 149 11.91 29.82 2.61
N THR A 150 10.93 29.09 3.17
CA THR A 150 10.72 27.67 2.87
C THR A 150 9.52 27.49 1.96
N LEU A 151 9.74 26.91 0.76
CA LEU A 151 8.66 26.41 -0.09
C LEU A 151 8.15 25.07 0.43
N VAL A 152 6.95 25.10 1.01
CA VAL A 152 6.22 23.92 1.47
C VAL A 152 5.27 23.46 0.38
N VAL A 153 5.34 22.16 0.04
CA VAL A 153 4.47 21.49 -0.92
C VAL A 153 3.76 20.34 -0.21
N VAL A 154 2.42 20.33 -0.26
CA VAL A 154 1.60 19.22 0.25
C VAL A 154 0.72 18.72 -0.89
N THR A 155 0.75 17.41 -1.16
CA THR A 155 -0.07 16.76 -2.19
C THR A 155 -0.35 15.30 -1.82
N SER A 156 -1.34 14.69 -2.48
CA SER A 156 -1.50 13.24 -2.55
C SER A 156 -0.82 12.70 -3.82
N ASP A 157 -0.49 11.41 -3.85
CA ASP A 157 0.07 10.73 -5.01
C ASP A 157 -1.01 10.18 -5.97
N ASN A 158 -2.22 9.95 -5.47
CA ASN A 158 -3.42 9.58 -6.21
C ASN A 158 -4.70 9.90 -5.42
N GLY A 159 -5.86 9.68 -6.04
CA GLY A 159 -7.15 9.73 -5.35
C GLY A 159 -7.38 8.56 -4.39
N ALA A 160 -8.46 8.61 -3.61
CA ALA A 160 -8.75 7.63 -2.56
C ALA A 160 -8.85 6.20 -3.11
N SER A 161 -8.26 5.25 -2.39
CA SER A 161 -8.28 3.84 -2.75
C SER A 161 -9.62 3.19 -2.39
N ALA A 162 -10.14 2.37 -3.30
CA ALA A 162 -11.34 1.57 -3.09
C ALA A 162 -11.03 0.06 -2.99
N GLU A 163 -9.77 -0.30 -2.79
CA GLU A 163 -9.29 -1.70 -2.81
C GLU A 163 -9.90 -2.55 -1.68
N GLY A 164 -10.39 -1.92 -0.60
CA GLY A 164 -11.16 -2.60 0.45
C GLY A 164 -12.54 -3.13 0.03
N GLY A 165 -13.03 -2.79 -1.17
CA GLY A 165 -14.26 -3.36 -1.73
C GLY A 165 -15.54 -3.04 -0.95
N MET A 166 -16.55 -3.90 -1.07
CA MET A 166 -17.92 -3.67 -0.55
C MET A 166 -18.11 -4.05 0.93
N ALA A 167 -17.05 -4.42 1.64
CA ALA A 167 -17.11 -4.70 3.08
C ALA A 167 -15.93 -4.12 3.88
N GLY A 168 -14.93 -3.53 3.19
CA GLY A 168 -13.60 -3.35 3.77
C GLY A 168 -12.86 -4.68 3.91
N LEU A 169 -11.63 -4.59 4.43
CA LEU A 169 -10.76 -5.73 4.69
C LEU A 169 -10.15 -5.55 6.08
N HIS A 170 -10.28 -6.52 6.98
CA HIS A 170 -9.48 -6.55 8.20
C HIS A 170 -8.04 -7.04 7.93
N ASN A 171 -7.84 -7.73 6.79
CA ASN A 171 -6.56 -8.24 6.31
C ASN A 171 -6.50 -8.20 4.77
N GLU A 172 -5.65 -7.35 4.22
CA GLU A 172 -5.48 -7.21 2.76
C GLU A 172 -4.93 -8.46 2.06
N ALA A 173 -4.19 -9.33 2.76
CA ALA A 173 -3.67 -10.55 2.17
C ALA A 173 -4.77 -11.46 1.62
N VAL A 174 -5.98 -11.40 2.16
CA VAL A 174 -7.13 -12.18 1.67
C VAL A 174 -7.45 -11.85 0.21
N MET A 175 -7.37 -10.57 -0.17
CA MET A 175 -7.63 -10.11 -1.54
C MET A 175 -6.55 -10.60 -2.51
N PHE A 176 -5.27 -10.54 -2.13
CA PHE A 176 -4.18 -11.08 -2.93
C PHE A 176 -4.26 -12.60 -3.15
N ASN A 177 -5.05 -13.29 -2.33
CA ASN A 177 -5.32 -14.72 -2.46
C ASN A 177 -6.65 -15.03 -3.17
N GLY A 178 -7.31 -14.03 -3.76
CA GLY A 178 -8.51 -14.21 -4.59
C GLY A 178 -9.80 -14.43 -3.81
N ARG A 179 -9.80 -14.21 -2.49
CA ARG A 179 -10.99 -14.24 -1.63
C ARG A 179 -11.54 -12.83 -1.41
N ARG A 180 -12.83 -12.76 -1.12
CA ARG A 180 -13.50 -11.55 -0.62
C ARG A 180 -14.02 -11.84 0.77
N LEU A 181 -13.84 -10.88 1.68
CA LEU A 181 -14.34 -10.98 3.04
C LEU A 181 -15.83 -10.65 3.12
N SER A 182 -16.56 -11.40 3.93
CA SER A 182 -17.93 -11.09 4.31
C SER A 182 -17.99 -9.97 5.36
N PHE A 183 -19.20 -9.50 5.63
CA PHE A 183 -19.44 -8.60 6.77
C PHE A 183 -19.05 -9.27 8.09
N GLU A 184 -19.44 -10.52 8.32
CA GLU A 184 -19.19 -11.26 9.56
C GLU A 184 -17.70 -11.47 9.83
N GLU A 185 -16.93 -11.82 8.79
CA GLU A 185 -15.48 -11.98 8.89
C GLU A 185 -14.82 -10.66 9.30
N ASN A 186 -15.24 -9.52 8.73
CA ASN A 186 -14.74 -8.20 9.14
C ASN A 186 -15.22 -7.79 10.54
N ALA A 187 -16.47 -8.05 10.89
CA ALA A 187 -17.07 -7.68 12.17
C ALA A 187 -16.35 -8.34 13.36
N ALA A 188 -15.77 -9.53 13.17
CA ALA A 188 -14.95 -10.22 14.18
C ALA A 188 -13.68 -9.43 14.60
N PHE A 189 -13.31 -8.39 13.85
CA PHE A 189 -12.15 -7.53 14.11
C PHE A 189 -12.53 -6.07 14.43
N GLU A 190 -13.81 -5.73 14.56
CA GLU A 190 -14.30 -4.34 14.76
C GLU A 190 -13.58 -3.61 15.91
N ASP A 191 -13.47 -4.26 17.08
CA ASP A 191 -12.84 -3.69 18.28
C ASP A 191 -11.32 -3.47 18.12
N ARG A 192 -10.68 -4.20 17.20
CA ARG A 192 -9.24 -4.17 16.93
C ARG A 192 -8.89 -3.36 15.68
N TRP A 193 -9.89 -2.83 14.98
CA TRP A 193 -9.72 -2.16 13.69
C TRP A 193 -8.80 -0.94 13.80
N GLY A 194 -7.78 -0.90 12.94
CA GLY A 194 -6.75 0.13 12.91
C GLY A 194 -5.65 -0.03 13.96
N GLY A 195 -5.68 -1.13 14.72
CA GLY A 195 -4.61 -1.56 15.60
C GLY A 195 -3.66 -2.56 14.93
N PRO A 196 -2.59 -2.98 15.64
CA PRO A 196 -1.55 -3.86 15.12
C PRO A 196 -2.05 -5.27 14.78
N GLU A 197 -3.26 -5.63 15.20
CA GLU A 197 -3.87 -6.94 14.93
C GLU A 197 -4.59 -7.05 13.58
N THR A 198 -4.61 -5.97 12.81
CA THR A 198 -5.31 -5.89 11.52
C THR A 198 -4.38 -5.33 10.45
N VAL A 199 -4.58 -5.70 9.19
CA VAL A 199 -3.95 -5.06 8.03
C VAL A 199 -5.07 -4.54 7.15
N ASN A 200 -5.66 -3.43 7.58
CA ASN A 200 -7.03 -3.08 7.27
C ASN A 200 -7.21 -2.03 6.16
N HIS A 201 -8.27 -2.20 5.35
CA HIS A 201 -8.73 -1.24 4.35
C HIS A 201 -10.23 -0.93 4.53
N PHE A 202 -10.64 0.32 4.35
CA PHE A 202 -12.04 0.73 4.45
C PHE A 202 -12.89 0.35 3.21
N HIS A 203 -14.21 0.38 3.39
CA HIS A 203 -15.24 0.18 2.36
C HIS A 203 -15.17 1.21 1.20
N ALA A 204 -15.35 0.78 -0.05
CA ALA A 204 -15.26 1.60 -1.26
C ALA A 204 -16.15 2.87 -1.27
N GLY A 205 -17.26 2.88 -0.53
CA GLY A 205 -18.08 4.07 -0.32
C GLY A 205 -17.34 5.23 0.36
N TRP A 206 -16.38 4.94 1.26
CA TRP A 206 -15.50 5.97 1.81
C TRP A 206 -14.49 6.49 0.78
N ALA A 207 -14.07 5.67 -0.18
CA ALA A 207 -13.28 6.14 -1.32
C ALA A 207 -14.11 7.13 -2.16
N ALA A 208 -15.38 6.82 -2.40
CA ALA A 208 -16.30 7.70 -3.14
C ALA A 208 -16.54 9.02 -2.41
N ALA A 209 -16.51 9.00 -1.07
CA ALA A 209 -16.54 10.21 -0.26
C ALA A 209 -15.24 11.01 -0.34
N GLY A 210 -14.09 10.34 -0.24
CA GLY A 210 -12.76 10.96 -0.32
C GLY A 210 -12.48 11.62 -1.67
N ASN A 211 -13.12 11.13 -2.75
CA ASN A 211 -12.93 11.65 -4.11
C ASN A 211 -13.96 12.70 -4.54
N THR A 212 -14.78 13.21 -3.61
CA THR A 212 -15.79 14.24 -3.91
C THR A 212 -15.16 15.45 -4.63
N PRO A 213 -15.72 15.90 -5.77
CA PRO A 213 -17.00 15.50 -6.39
C PRO A 213 -16.92 14.43 -7.49
N PHE A 214 -15.73 13.88 -7.75
CA PHE A 214 -15.43 13.12 -8.95
C PHE A 214 -15.88 11.65 -8.91
N PRO A 215 -16.07 11.01 -10.08
CA PRO A 215 -16.30 9.58 -10.17
C PRO A 215 -14.98 8.79 -10.06
N TYR A 216 -15.13 7.48 -9.79
CA TYR A 216 -14.03 6.51 -9.72
C TYR A 216 -12.99 6.81 -8.62
N TYR A 217 -11.86 6.11 -8.69
CA TYR A 217 -10.92 5.90 -7.58
C TYR A 217 -9.49 5.79 -8.08
N LYS A 218 -8.54 5.60 -7.16
CA LYS A 218 -7.19 5.07 -7.45
C LYS A 218 -7.26 3.94 -8.50
N HIS A 219 -6.27 3.92 -9.41
CA HIS A 219 -6.18 3.07 -10.63
C HIS A 219 -6.96 3.54 -11.86
N HIS A 220 -7.80 4.56 -11.77
CA HIS A 220 -8.49 5.12 -12.92
C HIS A 220 -7.90 6.47 -13.35
N VAL A 221 -8.11 6.82 -14.61
CA VAL A 221 -7.64 8.08 -15.22
C VAL A 221 -8.64 9.22 -15.07
N ASP A 222 -9.81 8.94 -14.51
CA ASP A 222 -10.87 9.89 -14.14
C ASP A 222 -10.44 10.76 -12.94
N GLY A 223 -11.22 11.80 -12.66
CA GLY A 223 -10.95 12.78 -11.61
C GLY A 223 -10.77 12.15 -10.23
N GLY A 224 -11.56 11.12 -9.89
CA GLY A 224 -11.41 10.43 -8.61
C GLY A 224 -10.14 9.59 -8.48
N GLY A 225 -9.42 9.34 -9.59
CA GLY A 225 -8.10 8.71 -9.55
C GLY A 225 -6.94 9.70 -9.67
N THR A 226 -7.17 10.87 -10.28
CA THR A 226 -6.10 11.77 -10.78
C THR A 226 -6.16 13.20 -10.23
N HIS A 227 -7.30 13.66 -9.73
CA HIS A 227 -7.46 15.00 -9.18
C HIS A 227 -7.19 14.99 -7.68
N VAL A 228 -5.99 15.41 -7.29
CA VAL A 228 -5.49 15.41 -5.91
C VAL A 228 -5.34 16.83 -5.37
N PRO A 229 -5.41 17.05 -4.04
CA PRO A 229 -5.11 18.35 -3.46
C PRO A 229 -3.65 18.72 -3.71
N LEU A 230 -3.38 20.00 -4.01
CA LEU A 230 -2.03 20.56 -4.04
C LEU A 230 -2.03 21.90 -3.29
N VAL A 231 -1.23 22.00 -2.24
CA VAL A 231 -1.00 23.24 -1.48
C VAL A 231 0.45 23.65 -1.63
N LEU A 232 0.67 24.88 -2.07
CA LEU A 232 1.98 25.52 -2.14
C LEU A 232 2.01 26.71 -1.17
N SER A 233 3.01 26.76 -0.30
CA SER A 233 3.21 27.87 0.63
C SER A 233 4.68 28.27 0.67
N TRP A 234 4.98 29.47 0.20
CA TRP A 234 6.30 30.08 0.26
C TRP A 234 6.14 31.59 0.44
N PRO A 235 6.12 32.09 1.69
CA PRO A 235 5.82 33.50 1.95
C PRO A 235 6.70 34.49 1.19
N ASP A 236 8.00 34.23 1.06
CA ASP A 236 8.97 35.12 0.39
C ASP A 236 8.99 34.98 -1.14
N GLY A 237 8.58 33.83 -1.69
CA GLY A 237 8.69 33.56 -3.14
C GLY A 237 7.37 33.45 -3.89
N ILE A 238 6.23 33.47 -3.19
CA ILE A 238 4.91 33.55 -3.80
C ILE A 238 4.27 34.86 -3.32
N ASP A 239 3.86 35.73 -4.24
CA ASP A 239 3.18 36.99 -3.92
C ASP A 239 1.67 36.83 -3.84
N ALA A 240 1.09 36.09 -4.79
CA ALA A 240 -0.35 35.94 -4.90
C ALA A 240 -0.88 34.86 -3.95
N ARG A 241 -1.97 35.16 -3.23
CA ARG A 241 -2.62 34.22 -2.29
C ARG A 241 -3.89 33.62 -2.91
N GLY A 242 -4.48 32.63 -2.25
CA GLY A 242 -5.77 32.03 -2.63
C GLY A 242 -5.68 30.91 -3.67
N VAL A 243 -6.85 30.49 -4.16
CA VAL A 243 -7.05 29.34 -5.05
C VAL A 243 -6.48 29.59 -6.45
N ARG A 244 -6.09 28.52 -7.14
CA ARG A 244 -5.62 28.49 -8.53
C ARG A 244 -6.41 27.42 -9.29
N SER A 245 -6.81 27.74 -10.52
CA SER A 245 -7.62 26.85 -11.39
C SER A 245 -6.90 26.42 -12.67
N GLN A 246 -5.63 26.80 -12.83
CA GLN A 246 -4.81 26.37 -13.96
C GLN A 246 -4.61 24.86 -13.90
N TYR A 247 -4.68 24.22 -15.07
CA TYR A 247 -4.48 22.77 -15.16
C TYR A 247 -3.00 22.44 -14.98
N HIS A 248 -2.71 21.57 -14.01
CA HIS A 248 -1.35 21.11 -13.73
C HIS A 248 -1.34 19.61 -13.46
N HIS A 249 -0.17 19.00 -13.66
CA HIS A 249 0.07 17.59 -13.41
C HIS A 249 1.29 17.44 -12.49
N ILE A 250 1.41 16.32 -11.75
CA ILE A 250 2.48 16.13 -10.77
C ILE A 250 3.90 16.29 -11.36
N ILE A 251 4.06 15.99 -12.66
CA ILE A 251 5.32 16.16 -13.39
C ILE A 251 5.79 17.63 -13.47
N ASP A 252 4.89 18.59 -13.21
CA ASP A 252 5.17 20.03 -13.17
C ASP A 252 5.91 20.45 -11.89
N LEU A 253 5.90 19.63 -10.82
CA LEU A 253 6.57 19.97 -9.57
C LEU A 253 8.09 20.05 -9.71
N ALA A 254 8.72 19.08 -10.38
CA ALA A 254 10.18 19.05 -10.53
C ALA A 254 10.76 20.31 -11.22
N PRO A 255 10.28 20.72 -12.42
CA PRO A 255 10.76 21.97 -13.03
C PRO A 255 10.43 23.20 -12.20
N THR A 256 9.30 23.21 -11.47
CA THR A 256 8.95 24.31 -10.55
C THR A 256 9.94 24.42 -9.38
N LEU A 257 10.32 23.30 -8.76
CA LEU A 257 11.28 23.29 -7.64
C LEU A 257 12.68 23.70 -8.09
N LEU A 258 13.09 23.31 -9.30
CA LEU A 258 14.36 23.74 -9.89
C LEU A 258 14.37 25.24 -10.18
N ALA A 259 13.28 25.76 -10.77
CA ALA A 259 13.11 27.19 -11.00
C ALA A 259 13.13 27.98 -9.68
N ALA A 260 12.40 27.52 -8.66
CA ALA A 260 12.33 28.15 -7.34
C ALA A 260 13.69 28.15 -6.61
N SER A 261 14.49 27.09 -6.77
CA SER A 261 15.82 26.99 -6.16
C SER A 261 16.94 27.67 -6.96
N GLY A 262 16.66 28.12 -8.18
CA GLY A 262 17.68 28.70 -9.07
C GLY A 262 18.70 27.69 -9.59
N VAL A 263 18.44 26.38 -9.42
CA VAL A 263 19.32 25.31 -9.87
C VAL A 263 19.10 25.10 -11.37
N PRO A 264 20.13 25.28 -12.23
CA PRO A 264 19.99 25.05 -13.65
C PRO A 264 19.78 23.55 -13.92
N LEU A 265 19.01 23.26 -14.96
CA LEU A 265 18.85 21.91 -15.50
C LEU A 265 20.16 21.48 -16.16
N PRO A 266 20.84 20.42 -15.66
CA PRO A 266 22.07 19.96 -16.29
C PRO A 266 21.74 19.17 -17.56
N ASP A 267 22.41 19.50 -18.67
CA ASP A 267 22.34 18.71 -19.91
C ASP A 267 22.93 17.30 -19.73
N THR A 268 23.86 17.15 -18.77
CA THR A 268 24.51 15.88 -18.45
C THR A 268 24.74 15.72 -16.94
N VAL A 269 24.59 14.49 -16.45
CA VAL A 269 24.93 14.09 -15.07
C VAL A 269 25.78 12.84 -15.15
N ASP A 270 26.98 12.88 -14.56
CA ASP A 270 27.96 11.77 -14.59
C ASP A 270 28.23 11.20 -16.00
N GLY A 271 28.23 12.07 -17.01
CA GLY A 271 28.44 11.70 -18.42
C GLY A 271 27.21 11.14 -19.14
N VAL A 272 26.05 11.08 -18.48
CA VAL A 272 24.77 10.66 -19.07
C VAL A 272 24.00 11.90 -19.53
N THR A 273 23.64 11.96 -20.81
CA THR A 273 22.73 13.00 -21.34
C THR A 273 21.34 12.83 -20.72
N GLN A 274 20.82 13.91 -20.16
CA GLN A 274 19.51 13.91 -19.53
C GLN A 274 18.41 14.12 -20.58
N GLN A 275 17.26 13.48 -20.37
CA GLN A 275 16.06 13.81 -21.12
C GLN A 275 15.50 15.16 -20.63
N PRO A 276 14.86 15.96 -21.51
CA PRO A 276 14.10 17.13 -21.08
C PRO A 276 13.01 16.75 -20.08
N PHE A 277 12.63 17.67 -19.19
CA PHE A 277 11.43 17.50 -18.39
C PHE A 277 10.18 17.69 -19.27
N ASP A 278 9.23 16.76 -19.17
CA ASP A 278 7.90 16.87 -19.82
C ASP A 278 6.93 17.77 -19.04
N GLY A 279 7.31 18.11 -17.80
CA GLY A 279 6.63 19.06 -16.95
C GLY A 279 6.85 20.50 -17.36
N ILE A 280 5.94 21.37 -16.95
CA ILE A 280 6.07 22.81 -17.09
C ILE A 280 6.20 23.47 -15.72
N ASP A 281 7.03 24.51 -15.64
CA ASP A 281 7.17 25.31 -14.42
C ASP A 281 5.86 26.09 -14.11
N MET A 282 5.39 25.97 -12.87
CA MET A 282 4.18 26.61 -12.34
C MET A 282 4.41 28.03 -11.79
N ALA A 283 5.65 28.51 -11.70
CA ALA A 283 5.99 29.80 -11.08
C ALA A 283 5.32 31.02 -11.75
N TYR A 284 4.82 30.87 -12.99
CA TYR A 284 4.01 31.90 -13.64
C TYR A 284 2.72 32.25 -12.87
N THR A 285 2.26 31.35 -11.99
CA THR A 285 1.07 31.53 -11.13
C THR A 285 1.40 32.18 -9.77
N PHE A 286 2.68 32.39 -9.46
CA PHE A 286 3.13 32.89 -8.15
C PHE A 286 2.91 34.38 -7.99
N ALA A 287 3.00 35.15 -9.07
CA ALA A 287 2.80 36.60 -9.06
C ALA A 287 1.29 36.99 -9.12
N THR A 288 0.45 36.17 -9.76
CA THR A 288 -0.98 36.47 -9.93
C THR A 288 -1.81 35.20 -10.11
N ALA A 289 -3.07 35.24 -9.64
CA ALA A 289 -4.00 34.12 -9.77
C ALA A 289 -4.63 33.98 -11.16
N GLY A 290 -4.69 35.07 -11.93
CA GLY A 290 -5.52 35.18 -13.14
C GLY A 290 -4.83 34.82 -14.46
N THR A 291 -3.68 34.14 -14.43
CA THR A 291 -2.96 33.75 -15.66
C THR A 291 -3.61 32.55 -16.35
N PRO A 292 -3.72 32.52 -17.69
CA PRO A 292 -4.16 31.32 -18.40
C PRO A 292 -3.25 30.12 -18.11
N SER A 293 -3.83 28.90 -18.13
CA SER A 293 -3.04 27.67 -18.03
C SER A 293 -2.00 27.59 -19.13
N ARG A 294 -0.75 27.27 -18.77
CA ARG A 294 0.31 26.98 -19.75
C ARG A 294 0.28 25.51 -20.22
N ARG A 295 -0.26 24.59 -19.41
CA ARG A 295 -0.47 23.20 -19.81
C ARG A 295 -1.80 23.10 -20.52
N THR A 296 -1.75 22.67 -21.77
CA THR A 296 -2.92 22.49 -22.62
C THR A 296 -3.21 21.03 -22.91
N VAL A 297 -2.23 20.12 -22.72
CA VAL A 297 -2.35 18.68 -22.97
C VAL A 297 -1.80 17.89 -21.78
N GLN A 298 -2.47 16.79 -21.44
CA GLN A 298 -1.91 15.74 -20.58
C GLN A 298 -2.54 14.39 -20.93
N TYR A 299 -1.72 13.40 -21.30
CA TYR A 299 -2.17 12.02 -21.45
C TYR A 299 -2.03 11.25 -20.14
N TYR A 300 -2.80 10.17 -20.02
CA TYR A 300 -2.81 9.24 -18.91
C TYR A 300 -2.90 7.81 -19.47
N GLU A 301 -2.11 6.91 -18.91
CA GLU A 301 -2.27 5.47 -19.09
C GLU A 301 -1.90 4.78 -17.78
N ILE A 302 -2.79 3.91 -17.29
CA ILE A 302 -2.44 2.96 -16.24
C ILE A 302 -3.29 1.71 -16.40
N TRP A 303 -2.62 0.57 -16.54
CA TRP A 303 -3.26 -0.74 -16.62
C TRP A 303 -4.32 -0.88 -17.74
N GLY A 304 -4.09 -0.23 -18.89
CA GLY A 304 -5.00 -0.19 -20.03
C GLY A 304 -6.07 0.90 -19.94
N ASN A 305 -6.29 1.52 -18.78
CA ASN A 305 -7.13 2.71 -18.68
C ASN A 305 -6.43 3.87 -19.37
N ARG A 306 -7.12 4.56 -20.27
CA ARG A 306 -6.53 5.61 -21.11
C ARG A 306 -7.29 6.90 -20.94
N GLY A 307 -6.56 8.01 -20.77
CA GLY A 307 -7.15 9.32 -20.59
C GLY A 307 -6.35 10.40 -21.29
N ILE A 308 -7.03 11.45 -21.75
CA ILE A 308 -6.39 12.62 -22.37
C ILE A 308 -7.16 13.86 -22.00
N TYR A 309 -6.45 14.88 -21.52
CA TYR A 309 -6.96 16.24 -21.36
C TYR A 309 -6.44 17.12 -22.49
N ARG A 310 -7.31 17.96 -23.04
CA ARG A 310 -6.98 19.04 -23.98
C ARG A 310 -7.89 20.25 -23.79
N ASP A 311 -7.32 21.38 -23.35
CA ASP A 311 -7.99 22.70 -23.31
C ASP A 311 -9.42 22.66 -22.76
N GLY A 312 -9.62 22.02 -21.59
CA GLY A 312 -10.93 21.91 -20.95
C GLY A 312 -11.79 20.72 -21.38
N TRP A 313 -11.35 19.93 -22.36
CA TRP A 313 -11.96 18.65 -22.71
C TRP A 313 -11.16 17.48 -22.16
N LYS A 314 -11.84 16.42 -21.76
CA LYS A 314 -11.22 15.17 -21.31
C LYS A 314 -11.93 13.97 -21.90
N ALA A 315 -11.17 13.03 -22.46
CA ALA A 315 -11.68 11.73 -22.87
C ALA A 315 -11.02 10.63 -22.03
N ALA A 316 -11.79 9.60 -21.65
CA ALA A 316 -11.30 8.53 -20.79
C ALA A 316 -11.95 7.17 -21.07
N THR A 317 -11.21 6.08 -20.84
CA THR A 317 -11.71 4.70 -20.82
C THR A 317 -11.51 4.06 -19.45
N ILE A 318 -12.42 3.14 -19.09
CA ILE A 318 -12.14 2.12 -18.07
C ILE A 318 -11.94 0.80 -18.78
N HIS A 319 -10.73 0.25 -18.71
CA HIS A 319 -10.41 -1.00 -19.38
C HIS A 319 -11.21 -2.15 -18.75
N ASN A 320 -11.97 -2.87 -19.57
CA ASN A 320 -12.86 -3.96 -19.15
C ASN A 320 -13.86 -3.60 -18.02
N GLN A 321 -14.09 -2.32 -17.75
CA GLN A 321 -14.96 -1.86 -16.65
C GLN A 321 -14.56 -2.42 -15.26
N ILE A 322 -13.27 -2.68 -15.04
CA ILE A 322 -12.77 -3.32 -13.82
C ILE A 322 -12.65 -2.29 -12.69
N MET A 323 -13.34 -2.53 -11.58
CA MET A 323 -13.21 -1.77 -10.34
C MET A 323 -12.01 -2.24 -9.51
N PRO A 324 -11.46 -1.42 -8.59
CA PRO A 324 -10.23 -1.73 -7.86
C PRO A 324 -10.30 -2.99 -6.99
N TRP A 325 -11.51 -3.37 -6.55
CA TRP A 325 -11.78 -4.57 -5.75
C TRP A 325 -12.16 -5.82 -6.58
N GLN A 326 -12.01 -5.76 -7.91
CA GLN A 326 -12.28 -6.86 -8.82
C GLN A 326 -10.98 -7.48 -9.32
N THR A 327 -11.00 -8.80 -9.51
CA THR A 327 -9.89 -9.52 -10.12
C THR A 327 -9.68 -9.04 -11.55
N PRO A 328 -8.45 -8.65 -11.93
CA PRO A 328 -8.16 -8.25 -13.30
C PRO A 328 -8.47 -9.38 -14.29
N VAL A 329 -9.18 -9.05 -15.37
CA VAL A 329 -9.42 -9.96 -16.50
C VAL A 329 -8.75 -9.40 -17.76
N PRO A 330 -8.09 -10.24 -18.59
CA PRO A 330 -7.56 -9.79 -19.87
C PRO A 330 -8.68 -9.30 -20.79
N GLY A 331 -8.38 -8.30 -21.62
CA GLY A 331 -9.27 -7.87 -22.68
C GLY A 331 -8.54 -7.07 -23.74
N ASP A 332 -9.19 -6.90 -24.88
CA ASP A 332 -8.67 -6.08 -25.97
C ASP A 332 -8.94 -4.60 -25.68
N PRO A 333 -7.92 -3.75 -25.52
CA PRO A 333 -8.12 -2.31 -25.34
C PRO A 333 -8.93 -1.67 -26.48
N ALA A 334 -8.95 -2.23 -27.69
CA ALA A 334 -9.77 -1.70 -28.78
C ALA A 334 -11.29 -1.84 -28.52
N ALA A 335 -11.71 -2.69 -27.58
CA ALA A 335 -13.11 -2.87 -27.20
C ALA A 335 -13.58 -1.89 -26.11
N ASP A 336 -12.69 -1.10 -25.52
CA ASP A 336 -13.08 -0.16 -24.45
C ASP A 336 -14.01 0.94 -24.98
N VAL A 337 -14.97 1.32 -24.14
CA VAL A 337 -15.85 2.45 -24.39
C VAL A 337 -15.19 3.73 -23.91
N TRP A 338 -15.01 4.68 -24.83
CA TRP A 338 -14.57 6.03 -24.52
C TRP A 338 -15.74 6.88 -24.06
N ARG A 339 -15.51 7.62 -22.98
CA ARG A 339 -16.37 8.68 -22.45
C ARG A 339 -15.72 10.03 -22.74
N LEU A 340 -16.53 11.07 -22.88
CA LEU A 340 -16.08 12.43 -23.16
C LEU A 340 -16.72 13.42 -22.19
N TYR A 341 -15.91 14.32 -21.63
CA TYR A 341 -16.31 15.34 -20.69
C TYR A 341 -15.79 16.71 -21.14
N HIS A 342 -16.60 17.75 -21.00
CA HIS A 342 -16.14 19.14 -21.12
C HIS A 342 -15.89 19.69 -19.71
N VAL A 343 -14.76 19.32 -19.10
CA VAL A 343 -14.44 19.59 -17.68
C VAL A 343 -14.31 21.08 -17.33
N ALA A 344 -14.20 21.95 -18.34
CA ALA A 344 -14.32 23.40 -18.14
C ALA A 344 -15.75 23.84 -17.76
N GLU A 345 -16.77 23.05 -18.12
CA GLU A 345 -18.19 23.31 -17.84
C GLU A 345 -18.80 22.27 -16.87
N ASP A 346 -18.30 21.03 -16.89
CA ASP A 346 -18.65 19.95 -15.96
C ASP A 346 -17.39 19.49 -15.21
N PHE A 347 -16.98 20.30 -14.22
CA PHE A 347 -15.78 20.04 -13.43
C PHE A 347 -15.77 18.63 -12.83
N SER A 348 -16.94 18.13 -12.42
CA SER A 348 -17.11 16.84 -11.75
C SER A 348 -17.04 15.61 -12.66
N GLU A 349 -16.94 15.74 -13.98
CA GLU A 349 -17.04 14.61 -14.92
C GLU A 349 -18.35 13.80 -14.73
N SER A 350 -19.44 14.51 -14.43
CA SER A 350 -20.73 13.93 -14.09
C SER A 350 -21.54 13.51 -15.31
N ARG A 351 -21.30 14.10 -16.49
CA ARG A 351 -22.07 13.86 -17.71
C ARG A 351 -21.17 13.49 -18.88
N ASP A 352 -21.31 12.26 -19.34
CA ASP A 352 -20.71 11.82 -20.61
C ASP A 352 -21.45 12.44 -21.80
N VAL A 353 -20.71 13.19 -22.63
CA VAL A 353 -21.22 13.86 -23.84
C VAL A 353 -20.64 13.29 -25.13
N ALA A 354 -20.03 12.10 -25.09
CA ALA A 354 -19.42 11.43 -26.24
C ALA A 354 -20.38 11.29 -27.43
N ALA A 355 -21.62 10.88 -27.18
CA ALA A 355 -22.64 10.74 -28.22
C ALA A 355 -23.07 12.07 -28.85
N GLU A 356 -22.96 13.17 -28.10
CA GLU A 356 -23.31 14.52 -28.54
C GLU A 356 -22.18 15.18 -29.34
N HIS A 357 -20.92 14.81 -29.06
CA HIS A 357 -19.73 15.37 -29.70
C HIS A 357 -18.77 14.29 -30.27
N PRO A 358 -19.21 13.44 -31.21
CA PRO A 358 -18.40 12.34 -31.73
C PRO A 358 -17.12 12.81 -32.45
N ASP A 359 -17.18 13.95 -33.13
CA ASP A 359 -16.00 14.52 -33.80
C ASP A 359 -14.93 14.98 -32.79
N LYS A 360 -15.37 15.56 -31.66
CA LYS A 360 -14.46 15.97 -30.59
C LYS A 360 -13.86 14.76 -29.88
N LEU A 361 -14.64 13.70 -29.68
CA LEU A 361 -14.12 12.47 -29.12
C LEU A 361 -13.02 11.87 -30.02
N ARG A 362 -13.27 11.79 -31.34
CA ARG A 362 -12.27 11.30 -32.29
C ARG A 362 -10.98 12.13 -32.29
N GLU A 363 -11.11 13.46 -32.25
CA GLU A 363 -9.95 14.36 -32.11
C GLU A 363 -9.09 14.00 -30.89
N LEU A 364 -9.71 13.74 -29.74
CA LEU A 364 -9.00 13.38 -28.52
C LEU A 364 -8.42 11.96 -28.55
N GLN A 365 -9.10 11.01 -29.19
CA GLN A 365 -8.56 9.66 -29.40
C GLN A 365 -7.29 9.69 -30.26
N ASP A 366 -7.32 10.42 -31.36
CA ASP A 366 -6.16 10.60 -32.24
C ASP A 366 -5.01 11.30 -31.50
N LEU A 367 -5.32 12.31 -30.67
CA LEU A 367 -4.32 12.99 -29.84
C LEU A 367 -3.71 12.06 -28.77
N TRP A 368 -4.54 11.24 -28.12
CA TRP A 368 -4.05 10.27 -27.13
C TRP A 368 -3.07 9.29 -27.76
N GLU A 369 -3.40 8.76 -28.94
CA GLU A 369 -2.52 7.85 -29.69
C GLU A 369 -1.17 8.51 -30.03
N ALA A 370 -1.20 9.76 -30.49
CA ALA A 370 0.02 10.51 -30.82
C ALA A 370 0.91 10.75 -29.59
N GLU A 371 0.33 11.15 -28.46
CA GLU A 371 1.08 11.33 -27.20
C GLU A 371 1.58 9.98 -26.65
N ALA A 372 0.77 8.92 -26.74
CA ALA A 372 1.15 7.57 -26.33
C ALA A 372 2.37 7.05 -27.12
N GLN A 373 2.42 7.30 -28.44
CA GLN A 373 3.60 6.99 -29.26
C GLN A 373 4.81 7.84 -28.87
N ARG A 374 4.61 9.15 -28.67
CA ARG A 374 5.67 10.09 -28.28
C ARG A 374 6.35 9.68 -26.98
N TYR A 375 5.57 9.24 -25.99
CA TYR A 375 6.07 8.90 -24.65
C TYR A 375 6.26 7.39 -24.43
N GLY A 376 6.25 6.58 -25.49
CA GLY A 376 6.62 5.16 -25.42
C GLY A 376 5.66 4.28 -24.63
N VAL A 377 4.36 4.59 -24.65
CA VAL A 377 3.30 3.83 -23.94
C VAL A 377 3.07 2.45 -24.58
N PHE A 378 3.37 2.28 -25.87
CA PHE A 378 3.16 1.03 -26.58
C PHE A 378 4.29 0.00 -26.38
N PRO A 379 3.98 -1.31 -26.38
CA PRO A 379 2.63 -1.89 -26.50
C PRO A 379 1.80 -1.77 -25.22
N LEU A 380 0.48 -1.65 -25.36
CA LEU A 380 -0.43 -1.74 -24.21
C LEU A 380 -0.44 -3.18 -23.68
N ASP A 381 -0.10 -3.34 -22.40
CA ASP A 381 -0.13 -4.63 -21.69
C ASP A 381 -0.98 -4.52 -20.41
N PRO A 382 -2.32 -4.66 -20.56
CA PRO A 382 -3.26 -4.54 -19.44
C PRO A 382 -3.35 -5.80 -18.58
N ASP A 383 -2.69 -6.91 -18.93
CA ASP A 383 -2.79 -8.17 -18.18
C ASP A 383 -1.98 -8.12 -16.88
N ARG A 384 -2.58 -7.48 -15.86
CA ARG A 384 -1.97 -7.31 -14.53
C ARG A 384 -1.58 -8.65 -13.92
N ARG A 385 -2.40 -9.69 -14.12
CA ARG A 385 -2.17 -11.01 -13.54
C ARG A 385 -0.96 -11.68 -14.19
N ALA A 386 -0.88 -11.70 -15.51
CA ALA A 386 0.27 -12.27 -16.20
C ALA A 386 1.57 -11.51 -15.87
N ARG A 387 1.50 -10.16 -15.80
CA ARG A 387 2.64 -9.33 -15.39
C ARG A 387 3.12 -9.65 -13.98
N PHE A 388 2.21 -9.76 -13.03
CA PHE A 388 2.54 -10.11 -11.65
C PHE A 388 3.13 -11.53 -11.55
N ILE A 389 2.52 -12.52 -12.20
CA ILE A 389 3.03 -13.90 -12.25
C ILE A 389 4.42 -13.94 -12.91
N ALA A 390 4.64 -13.20 -13.99
CA ALA A 390 5.93 -13.13 -14.67
C ALA A 390 7.00 -12.51 -13.76
N GLN A 391 6.65 -11.46 -13.02
CA GLN A 391 7.55 -10.85 -12.03
C GLN A 391 7.89 -11.84 -10.92
N MET A 392 6.91 -12.51 -10.32
CA MET A 392 7.15 -13.54 -9.30
C MET A 392 8.03 -14.68 -9.84
N ASN A 393 7.75 -15.18 -11.05
CA ASN A 393 8.48 -16.28 -11.68
C ASN A 393 9.93 -15.92 -12.06
N ARG A 394 10.23 -14.62 -12.21
CA ARG A 394 11.58 -14.12 -12.50
C ARG A 394 12.49 -14.23 -11.28
N PHE A 395 11.93 -14.05 -10.09
CA PHE A 395 12.69 -14.03 -8.84
C PHE A 395 12.53 -15.31 -8.00
N GLY A 396 11.46 -16.07 -8.25
CA GLY A 396 11.15 -17.29 -7.53
C GLY A 396 12.22 -18.38 -7.69
N ARG A 397 12.53 -19.03 -6.56
CA ARG A 397 13.43 -20.18 -6.51
C ARG A 397 12.85 -21.41 -7.23
N ARG A 398 13.73 -22.24 -7.78
CA ARG A 398 13.35 -23.45 -8.55
C ARG A 398 14.09 -24.69 -8.10
N GLU A 399 15.07 -24.53 -7.24
CA GLU A 399 15.90 -25.60 -6.73
C GLU A 399 15.03 -26.54 -5.88
N PRO A 400 15.12 -27.87 -6.04
CA PRO A 400 14.34 -28.82 -5.25
C PRO A 400 14.74 -28.80 -3.76
N VAL A 401 15.96 -28.36 -3.49
CA VAL A 401 16.50 -28.18 -2.14
C VAL A 401 17.07 -26.77 -2.01
N VAL A 402 16.63 -26.03 -1.00
CA VAL A 402 17.15 -24.69 -0.69
C VAL A 402 17.74 -24.69 0.71
N ARG A 403 18.93 -24.10 0.86
CA ARG A 403 19.68 -24.04 2.12
C ARG A 403 19.80 -22.60 2.59
N TYR A 404 19.54 -22.37 3.88
CA TYR A 404 19.73 -21.09 4.54
C TYR A 404 20.63 -21.23 5.76
N LEU A 405 21.49 -20.23 5.95
CA LEU A 405 22.31 -20.04 7.14
C LEU A 405 21.80 -18.80 7.89
N PRO A 406 21.73 -18.83 9.23
CA PRO A 406 21.12 -17.76 10.03
C PRO A 406 21.83 -16.40 9.93
N GLU A 407 23.10 -16.37 9.55
CA GLU A 407 23.92 -15.15 9.51
C GLU A 407 23.48 -14.14 8.44
N GLY A 408 22.73 -14.58 7.43
CA GLY A 408 22.26 -13.73 6.33
C GLY A 408 20.78 -13.90 5.96
N ALA A 409 20.08 -14.86 6.56
CA ALA A 409 18.67 -15.13 6.25
C ALA A 409 17.73 -14.33 7.17
N ARG A 410 17.68 -13.01 6.93
CA ARG A 410 16.81 -12.07 7.66
C ARG A 410 16.05 -11.17 6.70
N ARG A 411 14.76 -10.96 6.97
CA ARG A 411 13.82 -10.11 6.21
C ARG A 411 13.93 -10.35 4.70
N ILE A 412 14.11 -11.62 4.31
CA ILE A 412 14.15 -12.00 2.89
C ILE A 412 12.75 -11.77 2.32
N PRO A 413 12.58 -11.00 1.23
CA PRO A 413 11.27 -10.83 0.60
C PRO A 413 10.62 -12.17 0.29
N GLU A 414 9.31 -12.30 0.53
CA GLU A 414 8.58 -13.56 0.36
C GLU A 414 8.75 -14.17 -1.04
N ALA A 415 8.80 -13.34 -2.10
CA ALA A 415 9.03 -13.80 -3.47
C ALA A 415 10.38 -14.55 -3.65
N LEU A 416 11.35 -14.37 -2.74
CA LEU A 416 12.66 -15.01 -2.72
C LEU A 416 12.76 -16.12 -1.66
N SER A 417 11.71 -16.32 -0.86
CA SER A 417 11.64 -17.39 0.15
C SER A 417 11.46 -18.76 -0.52
N PRO A 418 11.57 -19.87 0.23
CA PRO A 418 11.26 -21.20 -0.29
C PRO A 418 9.83 -21.25 -0.86
N PRO A 419 9.62 -21.75 -2.09
CA PRO A 419 8.29 -21.82 -2.71
C PRO A 419 7.46 -22.99 -2.16
N VAL A 420 7.00 -22.88 -0.92
CA VAL A 420 6.26 -23.95 -0.19
C VAL A 420 4.78 -24.06 -0.56
N LYS A 421 4.21 -23.06 -1.25
CA LYS A 421 2.77 -23.01 -1.53
C LYS A 421 2.33 -24.07 -2.55
N ASN A 422 1.12 -24.58 -2.35
CA ASN A 422 0.44 -25.56 -3.21
C ASN A 422 1.25 -26.84 -3.49
N ARG A 423 2.05 -27.32 -2.52
CA ARG A 423 2.84 -28.55 -2.65
C ARG A 423 3.18 -29.17 -1.30
N SER A 424 3.66 -30.41 -1.33
CA SER A 424 4.30 -31.04 -0.18
C SER A 424 5.73 -30.52 -0.01
N PHE A 425 6.18 -30.39 1.24
CA PHE A 425 7.54 -29.92 1.54
C PHE A 425 8.04 -30.43 2.89
N ARG A 426 9.35 -30.33 3.09
CA ARG A 426 10.00 -30.54 4.37
C ARG A 426 10.89 -29.37 4.72
N ILE A 427 10.88 -29.03 6.00
CA ILE A 427 11.82 -28.13 6.64
C ILE A 427 12.68 -28.99 7.56
N THR A 428 13.98 -29.04 7.35
CA THR A 428 14.92 -29.73 8.23
C THR A 428 15.88 -28.70 8.80
N ALA A 429 15.85 -28.50 10.12
CA ALA A 429 16.72 -27.58 10.82
C ALA A 429 17.72 -28.35 11.68
N HIS A 430 19.00 -28.05 11.50
CA HIS A 430 20.07 -28.58 12.34
C HIS A 430 20.40 -27.55 13.41
N LEU A 431 20.19 -27.91 14.67
CA LEU A 431 20.25 -27.00 15.81
C LEU A 431 21.25 -27.51 16.85
N ASP A 432 21.74 -26.60 17.69
CA ASP A 432 22.23 -26.89 19.03
C ASP A 432 21.25 -26.29 20.05
N SER A 433 20.52 -27.15 20.73
CA SER A 433 19.63 -26.78 21.83
C SER A 433 20.45 -26.37 23.07
N PRO A 434 20.06 -25.32 23.82
CA PRO A 434 20.83 -24.84 24.96
C PRO A 434 20.94 -25.90 26.06
N ALA A 435 22.15 -26.10 26.57
CA ALA A 435 22.39 -27.03 27.68
C ALA A 435 21.89 -26.44 29.02
N GLY A 436 21.09 -27.20 29.76
CA GLY A 436 20.62 -26.80 31.09
C GLY A 436 19.60 -25.64 31.11
N ALA A 437 19.03 -25.26 29.96
CA ALA A 437 17.94 -24.30 29.85
C ALA A 437 16.85 -24.84 28.90
N ARG A 438 15.62 -24.35 29.03
CA ARG A 438 14.56 -24.71 28.08
C ARG A 438 14.81 -24.02 26.74
N ALA A 439 14.78 -24.79 25.66
CA ALA A 439 14.89 -24.27 24.31
C ALA A 439 13.63 -23.47 23.96
N GLU A 440 13.80 -22.23 23.48
CA GLU A 440 12.70 -21.33 23.12
C GLU A 440 13.12 -20.43 21.96
N GLY A 441 12.15 -20.06 21.11
CA GLY A 441 12.31 -19.11 20.01
C GLY A 441 12.09 -19.71 18.62
N VAL A 442 12.08 -18.84 17.62
CA VAL A 442 11.76 -19.18 16.23
C VAL A 442 12.96 -19.80 15.53
N ILE A 443 12.73 -20.91 14.82
CA ILE A 443 13.72 -21.55 13.96
C ILE A 443 13.62 -21.00 12.54
N VAL A 444 12.39 -20.89 12.03
CA VAL A 444 12.07 -20.23 10.75
C VAL A 444 10.67 -19.64 10.78
N ALA A 445 10.51 -18.45 10.21
CA ALA A 445 9.22 -17.82 9.96
C ALA A 445 9.15 -17.30 8.53
N ALA A 446 7.96 -17.36 7.92
CA ALA A 446 7.66 -16.76 6.64
C ALA A 446 6.26 -16.15 6.68
N GLY A 447 6.15 -14.86 6.38
CA GLY A 447 4.91 -14.10 6.57
C GLY A 447 4.83 -13.51 7.97
N GLY A 448 3.62 -13.26 8.45
CA GLY A 448 3.37 -12.59 9.73
C GLY A 448 1.90 -12.66 10.09
N ILE A 449 1.38 -11.58 10.66
CA ILE A 449 -0.01 -11.51 11.11
C ILE A 449 -1.01 -11.68 9.96
N THR A 450 -0.64 -11.28 8.75
CA THR A 450 -1.47 -11.40 7.54
C THR A 450 -1.66 -12.84 7.04
N GLY A 451 -0.84 -13.77 7.53
CA GLY A 451 -0.77 -15.15 7.06
C GLY A 451 0.68 -15.62 6.96
N GLY A 452 0.88 -16.94 6.85
CA GLY A 452 2.23 -17.50 6.76
C GLY A 452 2.42 -18.77 7.56
N TYR A 453 3.66 -19.08 7.91
CA TYR A 453 3.98 -20.19 8.81
C TYR A 453 5.20 -19.90 9.68
N ALA A 454 5.26 -20.56 10.83
CA ALA A 454 6.45 -20.58 11.67
C ALA A 454 6.73 -21.99 12.20
N LEU A 455 8.01 -22.35 12.26
CA LEU A 455 8.53 -23.47 13.02
C LEU A 455 9.35 -22.89 14.17
N PHE A 456 8.92 -23.13 15.40
CA PHE A 456 9.51 -22.55 16.60
C PHE A 456 9.51 -23.54 17.75
N VAL A 457 10.16 -23.16 18.86
CA VAL A 457 10.18 -23.94 20.09
C VAL A 457 9.55 -23.10 21.19
N ASP A 458 8.62 -23.70 21.93
CA ASP A 458 7.89 -23.08 23.03
C ASP A 458 8.00 -23.96 24.29
N GLU A 459 8.56 -23.40 25.36
CA GLU A 459 8.92 -24.10 26.60
C GLU A 459 9.66 -25.44 26.41
N GLY A 460 10.49 -25.54 25.37
CA GLY A 460 11.24 -26.74 24.96
C GLY A 460 10.53 -27.63 23.94
N MET A 461 9.26 -27.38 23.62
CA MET A 461 8.45 -28.20 22.71
C MET A 461 8.50 -27.65 21.28
N PRO A 462 8.75 -28.49 20.25
CA PRO A 462 8.69 -28.02 18.87
C PRO A 462 7.24 -27.78 18.46
N VAL A 463 7.00 -26.65 17.78
CA VAL A 463 5.69 -26.25 17.28
C VAL A 463 5.82 -25.78 15.84
N TYR A 464 4.95 -26.30 14.98
CA TYR A 464 4.68 -25.70 13.67
C TYR A 464 3.29 -25.07 13.70
N VAL A 465 3.16 -23.89 13.11
CA VAL A 465 1.89 -23.21 12.92
C VAL A 465 1.78 -22.72 11.48
N HIS A 466 0.62 -22.93 10.87
CA HIS A 466 0.20 -22.23 9.64
C HIS A 466 -0.85 -21.19 10.02
N ASN A 467 -0.58 -19.92 9.74
CA ASN A 467 -1.51 -18.81 9.90
C ASN A 467 -2.31 -18.62 8.61
N LEU A 468 -3.63 -18.82 8.71
CA LEU A 468 -4.59 -18.58 7.64
C LEU A 468 -5.29 -17.24 7.92
N TYR A 469 -4.67 -16.16 7.43
CA TYR A 469 -5.22 -14.80 7.41
C TYR A 469 -5.51 -14.13 8.77
N ASN A 470 -4.89 -14.60 9.86
CA ASN A 470 -5.24 -14.25 11.24
C ASN A 470 -6.65 -14.70 11.67
N GLU A 471 -7.38 -15.39 10.80
CA GLU A 471 -8.71 -15.93 11.06
C GLU A 471 -8.58 -17.30 11.77
N GLU A 472 -7.65 -18.13 11.29
CA GLU A 472 -7.40 -19.47 11.80
C GLU A 472 -5.89 -19.75 11.92
N HIS A 473 -5.51 -20.46 12.97
CA HIS A 473 -4.14 -20.93 13.18
C HIS A 473 -4.14 -22.46 13.31
N HIS A 474 -3.48 -23.14 12.37
CA HIS A 474 -3.42 -24.60 12.34
C HIS A 474 -2.08 -25.08 12.90
N TYR A 475 -2.12 -25.80 14.03
CA TYR A 475 -0.92 -26.18 14.76
C TYR A 475 -0.60 -27.67 14.62
N VAL A 476 0.69 -27.97 14.52
CA VAL A 476 1.26 -29.28 14.85
C VAL A 476 2.17 -29.09 16.06
N ARG A 477 1.80 -29.66 17.20
CA ARG A 477 2.58 -29.57 18.44
C ARG A 477 3.30 -30.88 18.72
N GLY A 478 4.58 -30.78 19.09
CA GLY A 478 5.36 -31.91 19.55
C GLY A 478 4.85 -32.44 20.90
N THR A 479 5.15 -33.71 21.17
CA THR A 479 4.86 -34.42 22.43
C THR A 479 6.12 -34.68 23.26
N ARG A 480 7.29 -34.28 22.74
CA ARG A 480 8.59 -34.43 23.38
C ARG A 480 9.40 -33.15 23.21
N SER A 481 10.05 -32.70 24.29
CA SER A 481 10.94 -31.55 24.26
C SER A 481 12.23 -31.83 23.49
N LEU A 482 12.87 -30.78 22.98
CA LEU A 482 14.20 -30.88 22.38
C LEU A 482 15.21 -31.38 23.44
N PRO A 483 16.08 -32.35 23.10
CA PRO A 483 17.20 -32.72 23.96
C PRO A 483 18.25 -31.62 24.00
N ASP A 484 19.12 -31.62 25.02
CA ASP A 484 20.29 -30.74 25.08
C ASP A 484 21.29 -31.06 23.96
N GLY A 485 21.91 -30.01 23.37
CA GLY A 485 22.96 -30.15 22.37
C GLY A 485 22.45 -30.38 20.95
N PRO A 486 23.23 -31.07 20.08
CA PRO A 486 22.90 -31.22 18.67
C PRO A 486 21.58 -31.97 18.46
N VAL A 487 20.67 -31.39 17.68
CA VAL A 487 19.37 -31.97 17.33
C VAL A 487 18.99 -31.67 15.89
N SER A 488 18.33 -32.62 15.23
CA SER A 488 17.66 -32.42 13.94
C SER A 488 16.15 -32.29 14.14
N LEU A 489 15.62 -31.08 13.97
CA LEU A 489 14.18 -30.82 13.98
C LEU A 489 13.65 -30.79 12.54
N GLU A 490 12.70 -31.66 12.22
CA GLU A 490 12.04 -31.68 10.92
C GLU A 490 10.54 -31.38 11.05
N PHE A 491 10.03 -30.57 10.14
CA PHE A 491 8.61 -30.49 9.82
C PHE A 491 8.37 -31.02 8.41
N ARG A 492 7.40 -31.91 8.25
CA ARG A 492 6.95 -32.45 6.97
C ARG A 492 5.49 -32.10 6.74
N PHE A 493 5.19 -31.51 5.60
CA PHE A 493 3.83 -31.29 5.12
C PHE A 493 3.54 -32.19 3.93
N ASP A 494 2.57 -33.09 4.10
CA ASP A 494 2.04 -33.97 3.06
C ASP A 494 0.69 -33.39 2.60
N ARG A 495 0.67 -32.70 1.45
CA ARG A 495 -0.54 -32.13 0.85
C ARG A 495 -1.50 -33.25 0.40
N HIS A 496 -2.80 -33.00 0.52
CA HIS A 496 -3.85 -33.88 -0.04
C HIS A 496 -4.26 -33.46 -1.46
N ASP A 497 -4.77 -34.42 -2.23
CA ASP A 497 -5.37 -34.16 -3.53
C ASP A 497 -6.62 -33.27 -3.40
N GLY A 498 -6.86 -32.38 -4.37
CA GLY A 498 -8.13 -31.63 -4.47
C GLY A 498 -8.27 -30.41 -3.56
N GLY A 499 -7.20 -29.92 -2.94
CA GLY A 499 -7.19 -28.68 -2.15
C GLY A 499 -5.77 -28.23 -1.82
N ASN A 500 -5.61 -27.23 -0.95
CA ASN A 500 -4.29 -26.76 -0.48
C ASN A 500 -3.97 -27.17 0.97
N GLY A 501 -4.83 -27.97 1.60
CA GLY A 501 -4.61 -28.60 2.91
C GLY A 501 -3.82 -29.90 2.85
N GLY A 502 -3.51 -30.44 4.03
CA GLY A 502 -2.70 -31.65 4.17
C GLY A 502 -2.53 -32.09 5.62
N VAL A 503 -1.52 -32.94 5.85
CA VAL A 503 -1.10 -33.39 7.18
C VAL A 503 0.31 -32.89 7.45
N GLY A 504 0.47 -32.19 8.57
CA GLY A 504 1.77 -31.80 9.08
C GLY A 504 2.29 -32.82 10.11
N THR A 505 3.58 -33.14 10.05
CA THR A 505 4.26 -34.03 11.00
C THR A 505 5.57 -33.42 11.47
N LEU A 506 5.77 -33.34 12.79
CA LEU A 506 7.03 -32.97 13.41
C LEU A 506 7.85 -34.21 13.76
N LEU A 507 9.16 -34.14 13.51
CA LEU A 507 10.11 -35.18 13.86
C LEU A 507 11.31 -34.58 14.61
N LEU A 508 11.80 -35.31 15.62
CA LEU A 508 13.06 -35.03 16.31
C LEU A 508 14.01 -36.21 16.10
N ASP A 509 15.14 -35.95 15.47
CA ASP A 509 16.15 -36.95 15.09
C ASP A 509 15.56 -38.13 14.30
N GLY A 510 14.63 -37.81 13.39
CA GLY A 510 13.93 -38.76 12.54
C GLY A 510 12.78 -39.52 13.21
N ALA A 511 12.54 -39.34 14.51
CA ALA A 511 11.40 -39.94 15.21
C ALA A 511 10.20 -38.96 15.24
N PRO A 512 8.99 -39.38 14.83
CA PRO A 512 7.80 -38.52 14.87
C PRO A 512 7.44 -38.17 16.31
N VAL A 513 7.16 -36.88 16.54
CA VAL A 513 6.78 -36.36 17.87
C VAL A 513 5.45 -35.60 17.84
N GLY A 514 4.85 -35.36 16.69
CA GLY A 514 3.54 -34.74 16.57
C GLY A 514 3.00 -34.83 15.16
N THR A 515 1.69 -34.99 15.01
CA THR A 515 1.00 -35.01 13.71
C THR A 515 -0.37 -34.36 13.87
N ALA A 516 -0.75 -33.47 12.95
CA ALA A 516 -2.08 -32.90 12.91
C ALA A 516 -2.49 -32.55 11.49
N ALA A 517 -3.81 -32.42 11.27
CA ALA A 517 -4.35 -31.93 10.02
C ALA A 517 -4.15 -30.41 9.92
N ILE A 518 -3.85 -29.93 8.71
CA ILE A 518 -3.85 -28.53 8.32
C ILE A 518 -4.89 -28.42 7.20
N PRO A 519 -6.15 -28.08 7.53
CA PRO A 519 -7.27 -28.17 6.60
C PRO A 519 -7.11 -27.31 5.34
N ALA A 520 -6.45 -26.16 5.47
CA ALA A 520 -6.17 -25.25 4.36
C ALA A 520 -4.85 -24.51 4.61
N THR A 521 -4.24 -24.02 3.53
CA THR A 521 -3.09 -23.12 3.57
C THR A 521 -3.36 -21.86 2.76
N VAL A 522 -2.45 -20.88 2.79
CA VAL A 522 -2.55 -19.68 1.95
C VAL A 522 -1.97 -20.00 0.57
N PRO A 523 -2.72 -19.83 -0.54
CA PRO A 523 -2.32 -20.35 -1.84
C PRO A 523 -1.31 -19.49 -2.61
N ASN A 524 -1.30 -18.17 -2.45
CA ASN A 524 -0.55 -17.26 -3.32
C ASN A 524 0.47 -16.38 -2.58
N ALA A 525 0.03 -15.56 -1.63
CA ALA A 525 0.89 -14.58 -0.93
C ALA A 525 0.58 -14.58 0.57
N PHE A 526 1.59 -14.70 1.42
CA PHE A 526 1.43 -14.63 2.87
C PHE A 526 1.32 -13.18 3.34
N SER A 527 2.23 -12.33 2.87
CA SER A 527 2.32 -10.91 3.24
C SER A 527 2.96 -10.09 2.12
N ILE A 528 2.64 -8.80 2.08
CA ILE A 528 3.37 -7.81 1.27
C ILE A 528 4.36 -6.99 2.13
N GLU A 529 4.28 -7.11 3.45
CA GLU A 529 5.07 -6.32 4.43
C GLU A 529 6.08 -7.17 5.21
N ASP A 530 5.77 -8.45 5.40
CA ASP A 530 6.62 -9.39 6.13
C ASP A 530 7.49 -10.24 5.22
N GLY A 531 8.56 -10.76 5.81
CA GLY A 531 9.60 -11.48 5.11
C GLY A 531 9.69 -12.94 5.53
N PHE A 532 10.86 -13.49 5.22
CA PHE A 532 11.32 -14.80 5.64
C PHE A 532 12.58 -14.65 6.49
N ASP A 533 12.55 -15.27 7.67
CA ASP A 533 13.57 -15.16 8.71
C ASP A 533 14.00 -16.54 9.23
N ILE A 534 15.28 -16.68 9.56
CA ILE A 534 15.85 -17.88 10.19
C ILE A 534 16.43 -17.50 11.56
N ALA A 535 16.24 -18.40 12.54
CA ALA A 535 16.67 -18.27 13.93
C ALA A 535 15.99 -17.15 14.75
N MET A 536 15.03 -16.45 14.16
CA MET A 536 14.14 -15.50 14.82
C MET A 536 12.94 -15.21 13.92
N ASP A 537 11.89 -14.63 14.48
CA ASP A 537 10.93 -13.82 13.74
C ASP A 537 11.19 -12.36 14.11
N ASP A 538 11.48 -11.53 13.10
CA ASP A 538 11.82 -10.12 13.27
C ASP A 538 10.71 -9.19 12.72
N GLY A 539 9.70 -9.74 12.06
CA GLY A 539 8.55 -9.03 11.46
C GLY A 539 7.39 -8.85 12.42
N SER A 540 6.16 -9.02 11.92
CA SER A 540 4.98 -9.24 12.76
C SER A 540 4.83 -10.72 13.09
N ALA A 541 4.32 -11.05 14.29
CA ALA A 541 4.24 -12.42 14.75
C ALA A 541 3.32 -13.26 13.84
N VAL A 542 3.80 -14.42 13.37
CA VAL A 542 2.97 -15.35 12.59
C VAL A 542 1.87 -15.98 13.45
N ALA A 543 2.07 -16.06 14.77
CA ALA A 543 1.09 -16.65 15.69
C ALA A 543 1.05 -15.88 17.01
N PRO A 544 -0.12 -15.86 17.71
CA PRO A 544 -0.28 -15.14 18.97
C PRO A 544 0.51 -15.76 20.14
N ASP A 545 1.08 -16.97 19.96
CA ASP A 545 1.81 -17.70 20.99
C ASP A 545 3.15 -17.02 21.38
N TYR A 546 3.68 -16.09 20.58
CA TYR A 546 4.93 -15.40 20.89
C TYR A 546 4.92 -13.91 20.49
N ALA A 547 5.79 -13.14 21.14
CA ALA A 547 6.03 -11.74 20.81
C ALA A 547 7.33 -11.57 20.03
N VAL A 548 7.32 -10.66 19.05
CA VAL A 548 8.47 -10.36 18.20
C VAL A 548 9.37 -9.25 18.80
N PRO A 549 10.71 -9.36 18.70
CA PRO A 549 11.43 -10.45 18.08
C PRO A 549 11.49 -11.68 19.01
N PHE A 550 11.37 -12.88 18.44
CA PHE A 550 11.46 -14.13 19.21
C PHE A 550 12.67 -14.97 18.78
N PRO A 551 13.91 -14.55 19.13
CA PRO A 551 15.13 -15.25 18.73
C PRO A 551 15.24 -16.60 19.42
N PHE A 552 15.74 -17.61 18.69
CA PHE A 552 16.08 -18.89 19.28
C PHE A 552 17.22 -18.75 20.29
N ASN A 553 17.03 -19.26 21.51
CA ASN A 553 18.01 -19.15 22.60
C ASN A 553 19.13 -20.22 22.55
N GLY A 554 19.07 -21.13 21.56
CA GLY A 554 20.18 -22.00 21.17
C GLY A 554 20.91 -21.49 19.93
N THR A 555 21.44 -22.39 19.11
CA THR A 555 22.05 -22.06 17.81
C THR A 555 21.33 -22.81 16.69
N VAL A 556 20.84 -22.11 15.68
CA VAL A 556 20.46 -22.73 14.40
C VAL A 556 21.73 -22.80 13.55
N ARG A 557 22.13 -23.97 13.05
CA ARG A 557 23.30 -24.10 12.16
C ARG A 557 22.93 -23.87 10.71
N GLU A 558 21.81 -24.46 10.30
CA GLU A 558 21.25 -24.33 8.97
C GLU A 558 19.79 -24.79 8.96
N VAL A 559 19.06 -24.35 7.94
CA VAL A 559 17.72 -24.84 7.61
C VAL A 559 17.69 -25.23 6.13
N LEU A 560 17.18 -26.43 5.87
CA LEU A 560 17.01 -27.01 4.55
C LEU A 560 15.52 -27.10 4.22
N PHE A 561 15.16 -26.65 3.04
CA PHE A 561 13.83 -26.82 2.47
C PHE A 561 13.90 -27.83 1.34
N ASN A 562 13.26 -28.98 1.51
CA ASN A 562 13.12 -29.99 0.46
C ASN A 562 11.69 -29.92 -0.09
N MET A 563 11.54 -29.58 -1.35
CA MET A 563 10.23 -29.37 -1.98
C MET A 563 9.96 -30.50 -2.96
N THR A 564 8.74 -31.04 -2.93
CA THR A 564 8.27 -31.80 -4.10
C THR A 564 8.04 -30.81 -5.25
N PRO A 565 8.18 -31.22 -6.52
CA PRO A 565 7.72 -30.41 -7.63
C PRO A 565 6.26 -29.99 -7.39
N ALA A 566 5.90 -28.75 -7.75
CA ALA A 566 4.49 -28.39 -7.78
C ALA A 566 3.79 -29.26 -8.83
N GLU A 567 2.62 -29.79 -8.47
CA GLU A 567 1.73 -30.36 -9.46
C GLU A 567 1.32 -29.26 -10.43
N ALA A 568 1.37 -29.56 -11.74
CA ALA A 568 0.89 -28.63 -12.75
C ALA A 568 -0.62 -28.46 -12.54
N GLU A 569 -1.05 -27.33 -11.98
CA GLU A 569 -2.47 -27.03 -11.92
C GLU A 569 -3.00 -26.90 -13.35
N THR A 570 -3.99 -27.73 -13.67
CA THR A 570 -4.95 -27.40 -14.73
C THR A 570 -5.88 -26.38 -14.07
N PRO A 571 -5.92 -25.11 -14.51
CA PRO A 571 -6.74 -24.11 -13.84
C PRO A 571 -8.23 -24.49 -13.98
N PRO A 572 -9.07 -24.31 -12.95
CA PRO A 572 -10.51 -24.22 -13.13
C PRO A 572 -10.90 -22.97 -13.93
#